data_AF-A0A7L0XX38-F1
#
_entry.id   AF-A0A7L0XX38-F1
#
_cell.length_a   1.000
_cell.length_b   1.000
_cell.length_c   1.000
_cell.angle_alpha   90.00
_cell.angle_beta   90.00
_cell.angle_gamma   90.00
#
_symmetry.space_group_name_H-M   'P 1'
#
loop_
_entity.id
_entity.type
_entity.pdbx_description
1 polymer ?
#
loop_
_entity_poly.entity_id
_entity_poly.type
_entity_poly.pdbx_seq_one_letter_code
_entity_poly.pdbx_strand_id
1 'polypeptide(L)'
;QFLLGQSDVGQNRAEASCRVLAELNPGVVVEAYTGELLEAFLASFQVVVLTESPLEEQLHIGDFCHARGICFIVADAKGLAGQLFCDFGEHFVIDDPAEGDPVCATVQHISQGNPGVVTCMGTEDGHGHPFCDGDLVTFSGVEGMTELNGREPVPVHVLDAFRLEIGDTSSFSPYRRGGLVSEVRRPQECSFEPLCQALGEPKIQVASPEELPRSRSLHIAFRALHAFRREQGRLPRPRVLVSPRPAPARPPTPLPGLPSPLCPQADAGRVLELARSLGTLQGPLDEDIVRAFASVSAGDLCPVAAVVGALAAQEVLK
;
A
#
# COMPACT_ATOMS: atom_id res chain seq x y z
N GLN A 1 -2.41 16.25 14.44
CA GLN A 1 -3.80 16.33 13.94
C GLN A 1 -4.15 17.80 13.65
N PHE A 2 -4.43 18.17 12.40
CA PHE A 2 -4.59 19.57 11.98
C PHE A 2 -6.04 20.09 12.04
N LEU A 3 -7.01 19.19 12.16
CA LEU A 3 -8.43 19.52 12.26
C LEU A 3 -8.88 19.92 13.69
N LEU A 4 -8.02 19.69 14.69
CA LEU A 4 -8.33 19.89 16.11
C LEU A 4 -7.57 21.10 16.66
N GLY A 5 -8.27 21.96 17.40
CA GLY A 5 -7.70 23.10 18.10
C GLY A 5 -7.45 22.83 19.60
N GLN A 6 -6.89 23.82 20.29
CA GLN A 6 -6.69 23.74 21.75
C GLN A 6 -8.03 23.69 22.53
N SER A 7 -9.11 24.20 21.95
CA SER A 7 -10.47 24.14 22.52
C SER A 7 -11.04 22.73 22.58
N ASP A 8 -10.51 21.81 21.77
CA ASP A 8 -11.10 20.48 21.57
C ASP A 8 -10.43 19.43 22.46
N VAL A 9 -9.45 19.85 23.28
CA VAL A 9 -8.75 18.97 24.23
C VAL A 9 -9.74 18.41 25.25
N GLY A 10 -9.82 17.08 25.30
CA GLY A 10 -10.75 16.35 26.17
C GLY A 10 -12.06 15.91 25.50
N GLN A 11 -12.34 16.40 24.29
CA GLN A 11 -13.47 15.95 23.49
C GLN A 11 -13.13 14.67 22.69
N ASN A 12 -14.15 13.97 22.21
CA ASN A 12 -13.96 12.83 21.34
C ASN A 12 -13.37 13.29 19.98
N ARG A 13 -12.30 12.64 19.52
CA ARG A 13 -11.60 13.01 18.28
C ARG A 13 -12.48 12.92 17.04
N ALA A 14 -13.37 11.94 16.96
CA ALA A 14 -14.26 11.73 15.81
C ALA A 14 -15.32 12.84 15.73
N GLU A 15 -15.99 13.13 16.85
CA GLU A 15 -17.02 14.18 16.93
C GLU A 15 -16.43 15.56 16.64
N ALA A 16 -15.27 15.89 17.23
CA ALA A 16 -14.62 17.17 17.04
C ALA A 16 -14.12 17.38 15.60
N SER A 17 -13.67 16.32 14.92
CA SER A 17 -13.17 16.39 13.54
C SER A 17 -14.26 16.30 12.48
N CYS A 18 -15.42 15.72 12.80
CA CYS A 18 -16.50 15.40 11.85
C CYS A 18 -16.99 16.63 11.07
N ARG A 19 -17.27 17.73 11.78
CA ARG A 19 -17.77 18.96 11.13
C ARG A 19 -16.78 19.50 10.09
N VAL A 20 -15.50 19.58 10.44
CA VAL A 20 -14.46 20.14 9.56
C VAL A 20 -14.21 19.23 8.35
N LEU A 21 -14.30 17.90 8.53
CA LEU A 21 -14.20 16.95 7.42
C LEU A 21 -15.36 17.06 6.43
N ALA A 22 -16.60 17.19 6.94
CA ALA A 22 -17.79 17.35 6.11
C ALA A 22 -17.74 18.62 5.23
N GLU A 23 -17.08 19.69 5.70
CA GLU A 23 -16.91 20.94 4.96
C GLU A 23 -15.99 20.79 3.72
N LEU A 24 -15.13 19.78 3.66
CA LEU A 24 -14.19 19.58 2.55
C LEU A 24 -14.89 19.17 1.25
N ASN A 25 -15.97 18.39 1.35
CA ASN A 25 -16.76 17.97 0.20
C ASN A 25 -18.24 17.79 0.58
N PRO A 26 -19.11 18.76 0.25
CA PRO A 26 -20.55 18.68 0.54
C PRO A 26 -21.29 17.52 -0.15
N GLY A 27 -20.67 16.87 -1.13
CA GLY A 27 -21.22 15.69 -1.81
C GLY A 27 -21.04 14.38 -1.03
N VAL A 28 -20.25 14.37 0.04
CA VAL A 28 -19.98 13.18 0.86
C VAL A 28 -20.56 13.37 2.25
N VAL A 29 -21.36 12.41 2.71
CA VAL A 29 -21.90 12.40 4.06
C VAL A 29 -20.83 11.87 5.02
N VAL A 30 -20.50 12.65 6.05
CA VAL A 30 -19.52 12.28 7.08
C VAL A 30 -20.25 12.16 8.42
N GLU A 31 -20.13 11.00 9.06
CA GLU A 31 -20.75 10.72 10.35
C GLU A 31 -19.69 10.25 11.36
N ALA A 32 -19.82 10.71 12.61
CA ALA A 32 -18.99 10.24 13.72
C ALA A 32 -19.69 9.09 14.44
N TYR A 33 -18.94 8.01 14.70
CA TYR A 33 -19.40 6.89 15.50
C TYR A 33 -18.50 6.71 16.72
N THR A 34 -19.10 6.64 17.90
CA THR A 34 -18.41 6.51 19.20
C THR A 34 -18.76 5.21 19.95
N GLY A 35 -19.54 4.34 19.32
CA GLY A 35 -19.88 3.03 19.87
C GLY A 35 -18.80 1.98 19.63
N GLU A 36 -19.10 0.75 20.01
CA GLU A 36 -18.23 -0.41 19.77
C GLU A 36 -18.29 -0.86 18.32
N LEU A 37 -17.17 -1.35 17.79
CA LEU A 37 -17.05 -1.86 16.42
C LEU A 37 -17.66 -3.27 16.32
N LEU A 38 -18.99 -3.34 16.33
CA LEU A 38 -19.73 -4.58 16.19
C LEU A 38 -19.75 -5.04 14.72
N GLU A 39 -19.77 -6.37 14.52
CA GLU A 39 -19.84 -6.98 13.18
C GLU A 39 -21.00 -6.44 12.32
N ALA A 40 -22.16 -6.18 12.93
CA ALA A 40 -23.31 -5.65 12.21
C ALA A 40 -23.07 -4.22 11.67
N PHE A 41 -22.27 -3.41 12.37
CA PHE A 41 -21.87 -2.08 11.92
C PHE A 41 -20.81 -2.19 10.82
N LEU A 42 -19.80 -3.04 11.00
CA LEU A 42 -18.76 -3.24 9.99
C LEU A 42 -19.34 -3.76 8.67
N ALA A 43 -20.36 -4.61 8.72
CA ALA A 43 -21.02 -5.17 7.55
C ALA A 43 -21.73 -4.15 6.64
N SER A 44 -21.96 -2.91 7.09
CA SER A 44 -22.56 -1.87 6.23
C SER A 44 -21.55 -1.16 5.33
N PHE A 45 -20.24 -1.40 5.52
CA PHE A 45 -19.18 -0.72 4.78
C PHE A 45 -18.54 -1.62 3.72
N GLN A 46 -18.05 -1.01 2.64
CA GLN A 46 -17.31 -1.70 1.59
C GLN A 46 -15.80 -1.68 1.86
N VAL A 47 -15.31 -0.62 2.51
CA VAL A 47 -13.91 -0.44 2.86
C VAL A 47 -13.81 -0.07 4.34
N VAL A 48 -12.92 -0.73 5.07
CA VAL A 48 -12.63 -0.47 6.48
C VAL A 48 -11.16 -0.16 6.64
N VAL A 49 -10.85 1.02 7.18
CA VAL A 49 -9.48 1.46 7.45
C VAL A 49 -9.25 1.52 8.97
N LEU A 50 -8.27 0.77 9.47
CA LEU A 50 -7.85 0.85 10.87
C LEU A 50 -6.55 1.64 11.01
N THR A 51 -6.56 2.55 11.99
CA THR A 51 -5.41 3.37 12.36
C THR A 51 -5.25 3.38 13.87
N GLU A 52 -4.03 3.30 14.39
CA GLU A 52 -3.71 3.34 15.83
C GLU A 52 -4.30 2.21 16.71
N SER A 53 -4.93 1.19 16.10
CA SER A 53 -5.55 0.04 16.79
C SER A 53 -4.53 -0.98 17.32
N PRO A 54 -4.85 -1.72 18.40
CA PRO A 54 -4.08 -2.88 18.84
C PRO A 54 -4.16 -4.04 17.83
N LEU A 55 -3.16 -4.92 17.84
CA LEU A 55 -3.07 -6.02 16.86
C LEU A 55 -4.22 -7.02 17.02
N GLU A 56 -4.69 -7.24 18.26
CA GLU A 56 -5.82 -8.14 18.53
C GLU A 56 -7.11 -7.65 17.84
N GLU A 57 -7.35 -6.34 17.85
CA GLU A 57 -8.48 -5.72 17.16
C GLU A 57 -8.30 -5.77 15.63
N GLN A 58 -7.08 -5.49 15.14
CA GLN A 58 -6.76 -5.59 13.72
C GLN A 58 -6.98 -7.02 13.18
N LEU A 59 -6.58 -8.04 13.94
CA LEU A 59 -6.80 -9.45 13.57
C LEU A 59 -8.29 -9.80 13.55
N HIS A 60 -9.03 -9.44 14.60
CA HIS A 60 -10.46 -9.75 14.69
C HIS A 60 -11.27 -9.10 13.58
N ILE A 61 -11.05 -7.80 13.34
CA ILE A 61 -11.73 -7.05 12.28
C ILE A 61 -11.25 -7.49 10.90
N GLY A 62 -9.96 -7.74 10.73
CA GLY A 62 -9.38 -8.20 9.47
C GLY A 62 -9.96 -9.54 9.02
N ASP A 63 -10.00 -10.54 9.92
CA ASP A 63 -10.58 -11.86 9.61
C ASP A 63 -12.08 -11.74 9.26
N PHE A 64 -12.82 -10.86 9.95
CA PHE A 64 -14.23 -10.60 9.65
C PHE A 64 -14.42 -9.94 8.27
N CYS A 65 -13.63 -8.92 7.96
CA CYS A 65 -13.70 -8.19 6.70
C CYS A 65 -13.36 -9.12 5.53
N HIS A 66 -12.27 -9.89 5.63
CA HIS A 66 -11.85 -10.84 4.61
C HIS A 66 -12.94 -11.89 4.33
N ALA A 67 -13.51 -12.49 5.37
CA ALA A 67 -14.56 -13.50 5.23
C ALA A 67 -15.86 -12.98 4.58
N ARG A 68 -16.10 -11.66 4.63
CA ARG A 68 -17.28 -11.01 4.02
C ARG A 68 -16.98 -10.28 2.71
N GLY A 69 -15.74 -10.31 2.22
CA GLY A 69 -15.32 -9.57 1.03
C GLY A 69 -15.36 -8.05 1.20
N ILE A 70 -15.11 -7.56 2.42
CA ILE A 70 -14.97 -6.13 2.71
C ILE A 70 -13.48 -5.78 2.59
N CYS A 71 -13.16 -4.76 1.80
CA CYS A 71 -11.77 -4.30 1.66
C CYS A 71 -11.26 -3.77 3.00
N PHE A 72 -10.10 -4.25 3.41
CA PHE A 72 -9.51 -3.96 4.71
C PHE A 72 -8.13 -3.36 4.57
N ILE A 73 -7.89 -2.23 5.23
CA ILE A 73 -6.62 -1.51 5.19
C ILE A 73 -6.18 -1.19 6.61
N VAL A 74 -4.91 -1.44 6.93
CA VAL A 74 -4.29 -1.03 8.19
C VAL A 74 -3.18 -0.05 7.89
N ALA A 75 -3.23 1.13 8.51
CA ALA A 75 -2.23 2.16 8.36
C ALA A 75 -1.78 2.69 9.73
N ASP A 76 -0.49 2.55 10.04
CA ASP A 76 0.09 3.06 11.28
C ASP A 76 1.36 3.84 11.01
N ALA A 77 1.47 5.02 11.64
CA ALA A 77 2.69 5.80 11.71
C ALA A 77 3.22 5.81 13.15
N LYS A 78 4.49 5.42 13.34
CA LYS A 78 5.19 5.39 14.64
C LYS A 78 6.56 6.02 14.51
N GLY A 79 6.67 7.28 14.91
CA GLY A 79 7.89 8.07 14.79
C GLY A 79 8.32 8.24 13.34
N LEU A 80 9.47 7.67 12.98
CA LEU A 80 10.07 7.75 11.64
C LEU A 80 9.72 6.56 10.73
N ALA A 81 8.87 5.66 11.20
CA ALA A 81 8.46 4.48 10.43
C ALA A 81 6.94 4.45 10.28
N GLY A 82 6.50 3.90 9.15
CA GLY A 82 5.10 3.64 8.86
C GLY A 82 4.91 2.20 8.39
N GLN A 83 3.72 1.67 8.59
CA GLN A 83 3.26 0.43 7.99
C GLN A 83 1.94 0.69 7.27
N LEU A 84 1.77 0.02 6.14
CA LEU A 84 0.54 -0.03 5.37
C LEU A 84 0.31 -1.49 4.96
N PHE A 85 -0.89 -1.98 5.20
CA PHE A 85 -1.34 -3.31 4.82
C PHE A 85 -2.69 -3.20 4.13
N CYS A 86 -2.87 -3.94 3.04
CA CYS A 86 -4.10 -3.97 2.25
C CYS A 86 -4.53 -5.42 2.04
N ASP A 87 -5.81 -5.67 2.24
CA ASP A 87 -6.48 -6.93 1.98
C ASP A 87 -7.81 -6.64 1.29
N PHE A 88 -7.87 -6.90 -0.02
CA PHE A 88 -9.07 -6.69 -0.83
C PHE A 88 -9.83 -8.00 -1.10
N GLY A 89 -9.53 -9.06 -0.34
CA GLY A 89 -10.15 -10.38 -0.46
C GLY A 89 -9.48 -11.28 -1.51
N GLU A 90 -10.06 -12.48 -1.67
CA GLU A 90 -9.50 -13.53 -2.55
C GLU A 90 -9.69 -13.24 -4.05
N HIS A 91 -10.70 -12.44 -4.40
CA HIS A 91 -11.09 -12.16 -5.78
C HIS A 91 -11.17 -10.65 -6.02
N PHE A 92 -10.04 -10.03 -6.32
CA PHE A 92 -9.96 -8.61 -6.66
C PHE A 92 -9.52 -8.44 -8.12
N VAL A 93 -10.39 -7.85 -8.95
CA VAL A 93 -10.13 -7.65 -10.38
C VAL A 93 -9.59 -6.24 -10.58
N ILE A 94 -8.35 -6.16 -11.06
CA ILE A 94 -7.70 -4.90 -11.44
C ILE A 94 -7.90 -4.71 -12.94
N ASP A 95 -8.86 -3.86 -13.32
CA ASP A 95 -9.18 -3.60 -14.73
C ASP A 95 -8.02 -2.89 -15.47
N ASP A 96 -7.32 -1.97 -14.80
CA ASP A 96 -6.14 -1.30 -15.32
C ASP A 96 -4.93 -1.48 -14.40
N PRO A 97 -4.09 -2.50 -14.64
CA PRO A 97 -2.96 -2.83 -13.76
C PRO A 97 -1.75 -1.92 -13.93
N ALA A 98 -1.69 -1.06 -14.95
CA ALA A 98 -0.53 -0.22 -15.21
C ALA A 98 -0.83 1.26 -14.93
N GLU A 99 0.16 1.96 -14.37
CA GLU A 99 0.05 3.40 -14.12
C GLU A 99 0.20 4.18 -15.44
N GLY A 100 -0.79 5.00 -15.77
CA GLY A 100 -0.78 5.90 -16.93
C GLY A 100 -1.73 5.49 -18.05
N ASP A 101 -1.97 6.40 -18.99
CA ASP A 101 -2.90 6.16 -20.11
C ASP A 101 -2.43 4.99 -21.00
N PRO A 102 -3.36 4.20 -21.57
CA PRO A 102 -3.01 3.11 -22.48
C PRO A 102 -2.24 3.65 -23.69
N VAL A 103 -1.20 2.94 -24.09
CA VAL A 103 -0.36 3.36 -25.21
C VAL A 103 -1.19 3.35 -26.49
N CYS A 104 -1.11 4.44 -27.26
CA CYS A 104 -1.77 4.55 -28.55
C CYS A 104 -0.81 5.02 -29.66
N ALA A 105 -1.01 4.51 -30.86
CA ALA A 105 -0.25 4.91 -32.04
C ALA A 105 -1.15 4.97 -33.28
N THR A 106 -0.79 5.83 -34.23
CA THR A 106 -1.54 5.97 -35.49
C THR A 106 -1.02 4.99 -36.51
N VAL A 107 -1.93 4.25 -37.13
CA VAL A 107 -1.62 3.32 -38.22
C VAL A 107 -1.40 4.09 -39.52
N GLN A 108 -0.23 3.92 -40.12
CA GLN A 108 0.09 4.45 -41.43
C GLN A 108 -0.24 3.45 -42.54
N HIS A 109 0.13 2.18 -42.33
CA HIS A 109 -0.03 1.13 -43.33
C HIS A 109 -0.15 -0.24 -42.69
N ILE A 110 -0.91 -1.16 -43.31
CA ILE A 110 -0.99 -2.56 -42.91
C ILE A 110 -0.75 -3.44 -44.14
N SER A 111 0.26 -4.32 -44.08
CA SER A 111 0.52 -5.28 -45.14
C SER A 111 -0.40 -6.48 -45.04
N GLN A 112 -0.91 -6.95 -46.18
CA GLN A 112 -1.70 -8.18 -46.27
C GLN A 112 -0.76 -9.40 -46.42
N GLY A 113 -0.62 -10.19 -45.36
CA GLY A 113 0.26 -11.36 -45.34
C GLY A 113 0.19 -12.17 -44.03
N ASN A 114 1.03 -13.20 -43.95
CA ASN A 114 1.20 -14.04 -42.76
C ASN A 114 2.70 -14.12 -42.38
N PRO A 115 3.16 -13.36 -41.39
CA PRO A 115 2.41 -12.41 -40.55
C PRO A 115 2.06 -11.10 -41.28
N GLY A 116 1.02 -10.42 -40.81
CA GLY A 116 0.72 -9.05 -41.23
C GLY A 116 1.65 -8.06 -40.54
N VAL A 117 2.11 -7.02 -41.23
CA VAL A 117 2.99 -5.99 -40.66
C VAL A 117 2.27 -4.65 -40.68
N VAL A 118 2.10 -4.08 -39.50
CA VAL A 118 1.54 -2.75 -39.27
C VAL A 118 2.68 -1.76 -39.14
N THR A 119 2.64 -0.71 -39.95
CA THR A 119 3.50 0.47 -39.77
C THR A 119 2.74 1.51 -38.96
N CYS A 120 3.22 1.79 -37.76
CA CYS A 120 2.66 2.74 -36.81
C CYS A 120 3.60 3.92 -36.62
N MET A 121 3.04 5.09 -36.32
CA MET A 121 3.79 6.22 -35.75
C MET A 121 3.21 6.58 -34.40
N GLY A 122 4.09 6.96 -33.46
CA GLY A 122 3.68 7.49 -32.17
C GLY A 122 2.78 8.72 -32.34
N THR A 123 1.98 9.01 -31.32
CA THR A 123 1.17 10.23 -31.24
C THR A 123 2.01 11.50 -31.04
N GLU A 124 3.26 11.33 -30.58
CA GLU A 124 4.26 12.39 -30.53
C GLU A 124 5.06 12.44 -31.84
N ASP A 125 5.03 13.60 -32.51
CA ASP A 125 5.54 13.79 -33.86
C ASP A 125 6.99 13.28 -34.05
N GLY A 126 7.14 12.24 -34.87
CA GLY A 126 8.45 11.72 -35.31
C GLY A 126 9.05 10.61 -34.43
N HIS A 127 8.36 10.21 -33.37
CA HIS A 127 8.78 9.08 -32.54
C HIS A 127 8.12 7.76 -32.97
N GLY A 128 8.82 6.66 -32.69
CA GLY A 128 8.32 5.31 -32.91
C GLY A 128 7.11 4.99 -32.05
N HIS A 129 6.52 3.81 -32.26
CA HIS A 129 5.48 3.31 -31.37
C HIS A 129 6.10 2.91 -30.01
N PRO A 130 5.37 3.05 -28.87
CA PRO A 130 5.89 2.71 -27.54
C PRO A 130 5.64 1.26 -27.09
N PHE A 131 5.17 0.38 -27.99
CA PHE A 131 4.77 -0.98 -27.62
C PHE A 131 5.98 -1.89 -27.34
N CYS A 132 5.74 -2.91 -26.53
CA CYS A 132 6.66 -3.98 -26.19
C CYS A 132 6.20 -5.32 -26.78
N ASP A 133 7.14 -6.27 -26.85
CA ASP A 133 6.86 -7.62 -27.33
C ASP A 133 5.87 -8.36 -26.42
N GLY A 134 4.76 -8.82 -26.99
CA GLY A 134 3.71 -9.53 -26.26
C GLY A 134 2.57 -8.66 -25.77
N ASP A 135 2.62 -7.34 -26.00
CA ASP A 135 1.51 -6.43 -25.70
C ASP A 135 0.28 -6.81 -26.53
N LEU A 136 -0.89 -6.69 -25.91
CA LEU A 136 -2.15 -6.91 -26.58
C LEU A 136 -2.65 -5.59 -27.11
N VAL A 137 -3.05 -5.55 -28.38
CA VAL A 137 -3.56 -4.32 -28.99
C VAL A 137 -4.91 -4.56 -29.66
N THR A 138 -5.69 -3.50 -29.76
CA THR A 138 -6.90 -3.44 -30.58
C THR A 138 -6.79 -2.34 -31.62
N PHE A 139 -7.53 -2.50 -32.71
CA PHE A 139 -7.56 -1.56 -33.83
C PHE A 139 -8.93 -0.90 -33.91
N SER A 140 -8.93 0.41 -34.18
CA SER A 140 -10.15 1.17 -34.41
C SER A 140 -9.95 2.19 -35.54
N GLY A 141 -11.01 2.50 -36.29
CA GLY A 141 -10.96 3.51 -37.36
C GLY A 141 -10.12 3.13 -38.58
N VAL A 142 -9.80 1.84 -38.79
CA VAL A 142 -9.08 1.36 -39.98
C VAL A 142 -10.04 1.32 -41.17
N GLU A 143 -9.74 2.07 -42.25
CA GLU A 143 -10.52 1.99 -43.50
C GLU A 143 -9.88 0.99 -44.48
N GLY A 144 -10.72 0.22 -45.18
CA GLY A 144 -10.29 -0.84 -46.09
C GLY A 144 -10.25 -2.20 -45.38
N MET A 145 -9.34 -2.35 -44.42
CA MET A 145 -9.18 -3.56 -43.61
C MET A 145 -10.07 -3.51 -42.36
N THR A 146 -11.38 -3.40 -42.55
CA THR A 146 -12.35 -3.18 -41.47
C THR A 146 -12.51 -4.38 -40.53
N GLU A 147 -12.06 -5.56 -40.95
CA GLU A 147 -12.07 -6.80 -40.16
C GLU A 147 -11.19 -6.71 -38.91
N LEU A 148 -10.24 -5.76 -38.90
CA LEU A 148 -9.44 -5.45 -37.71
C LEU A 148 -10.19 -4.58 -36.70
N ASN A 149 -11.20 -3.80 -37.13
CA ASN A 149 -11.94 -2.93 -36.24
C ASN A 149 -12.85 -3.76 -35.32
N GLY A 150 -12.67 -3.63 -34.01
CA GLY A 150 -13.51 -4.32 -33.02
C GLY A 150 -13.24 -5.82 -32.87
N ARG A 151 -12.08 -6.30 -33.34
CA ARG A 151 -11.60 -7.65 -33.07
C ARG A 151 -11.13 -7.77 -31.62
N GLU A 152 -11.14 -8.99 -31.09
CA GLU A 152 -10.49 -9.31 -29.81
C GLU A 152 -9.00 -8.88 -29.82
N PRO A 153 -8.45 -8.48 -28.65
CA PRO A 153 -7.07 -8.01 -28.57
C PRO A 153 -6.08 -9.03 -29.11
N VAL A 154 -5.22 -8.60 -30.04
CA VAL A 154 -4.20 -9.45 -30.67
C VAL A 154 -2.82 -9.13 -30.09
N PRO A 155 -1.98 -10.15 -29.82
CA PRO A 155 -0.62 -9.91 -29.39
C PRO A 155 0.21 -9.33 -30.54
N VAL A 156 1.06 -8.36 -30.25
CA VAL A 156 2.00 -7.78 -31.22
C VAL A 156 3.43 -8.26 -30.97
N HIS A 157 4.19 -8.36 -32.05
CA HIS A 157 5.64 -8.53 -32.00
C HIS A 157 6.31 -7.29 -32.60
N VAL A 158 7.19 -6.66 -31.85
CA VAL A 158 7.89 -5.43 -32.21
C VAL A 158 9.08 -5.79 -33.10
N LEU A 159 9.02 -5.39 -34.37
CA LEU A 159 10.13 -5.56 -35.30
C LEU A 159 11.14 -4.41 -35.19
N ASP A 160 10.64 -3.19 -35.22
CA ASP A 160 11.42 -1.97 -35.13
C ASP A 160 10.57 -0.85 -34.52
N ALA A 161 11.15 0.36 -34.41
CA ALA A 161 10.47 1.52 -33.82
C ALA A 161 9.17 1.92 -34.53
N PHE A 162 8.92 1.50 -35.77
CA PHE A 162 7.74 1.88 -36.55
C PHE A 162 6.92 0.67 -37.03
N ARG A 163 7.39 -0.56 -36.83
CA ARG A 163 6.77 -1.76 -37.38
C ARG A 163 6.43 -2.77 -36.29
N LEU A 164 5.18 -3.21 -36.33
CA LEU A 164 4.61 -4.25 -35.49
C LEU A 164 4.16 -5.40 -36.39
N GLU A 165 4.55 -6.61 -36.04
CA GLU A 165 3.95 -7.82 -36.58
C GLU A 165 2.66 -8.15 -35.82
N ILE A 166 1.62 -8.42 -36.60
CA ILE A 166 0.34 -8.95 -36.16
C ILE A 166 0.11 -10.31 -36.83
N GLY A 167 -0.92 -11.03 -36.37
CA GLY A 167 -1.28 -12.33 -36.94
C GLY A 167 -1.64 -12.31 -38.43
N ASP A 168 -2.14 -13.43 -38.94
CA ASP A 168 -2.48 -13.57 -40.35
C ASP A 168 -3.55 -12.54 -40.80
N THR A 169 -3.20 -11.74 -41.80
CA THR A 169 -4.07 -10.74 -42.43
C THR A 169 -4.40 -11.10 -43.89
N SER A 170 -3.96 -12.25 -44.39
CA SER A 170 -4.09 -12.65 -45.80
C SER A 170 -5.54 -12.74 -46.26
N SER A 171 -6.45 -13.09 -45.35
CA SER A 171 -7.88 -13.20 -45.60
C SER A 171 -8.64 -11.86 -45.54
N PHE A 172 -7.97 -10.77 -45.18
CA PHE A 172 -8.61 -9.48 -44.97
C PHE A 172 -8.65 -8.62 -46.23
N SER A 173 -9.52 -7.63 -46.22
CA SER A 173 -9.61 -6.61 -47.25
C SER A 173 -8.35 -5.73 -47.28
N PRO A 174 -7.92 -5.23 -48.45
CA PRO A 174 -6.73 -4.40 -48.54
C PRO A 174 -6.92 -3.09 -47.77
N TYR A 175 -5.91 -2.74 -46.98
CA TYR A 175 -5.87 -1.49 -46.22
C TYR A 175 -5.93 -0.27 -47.15
N ARG A 176 -6.69 0.76 -46.76
CA ARG A 176 -6.79 2.02 -47.50
C ARG A 176 -6.11 3.17 -46.77
N ARG A 177 -6.56 3.48 -45.56
CA ARG A 177 -6.06 4.61 -44.76
C ARG A 177 -6.61 4.60 -43.34
N GLY A 178 -5.96 5.36 -42.47
CA GLY A 178 -6.40 5.61 -41.12
C GLY A 178 -6.32 4.39 -40.21
N GLY A 179 -6.55 4.62 -38.94
CA GLY A 179 -6.49 3.58 -37.93
C GLY A 179 -5.73 4.06 -36.71
N LEU A 180 -6.23 3.66 -35.56
CA LEU A 180 -5.57 3.80 -34.28
C LEU A 180 -5.33 2.39 -33.75
N VAL A 181 -4.10 2.13 -33.33
CA VAL A 181 -3.77 0.97 -32.52
C VAL A 181 -3.69 1.42 -31.06
N SER A 182 -4.40 0.72 -30.18
CA SER A 182 -4.45 1.01 -28.76
C SER A 182 -4.12 -0.24 -27.98
N GLU A 183 -3.24 -0.11 -26.99
CA GLU A 183 -2.93 -1.16 -26.04
C GLU A 183 -4.20 -1.54 -25.26
N VAL A 184 -4.42 -2.85 -25.09
CA VAL A 184 -5.49 -3.40 -24.25
C VAL A 184 -4.84 -4.11 -23.09
N ARG A 185 -4.99 -3.53 -21.91
CA ARG A 185 -4.59 -4.15 -20.66
C ARG A 185 -5.69 -5.12 -20.25
N ARG A 186 -5.32 -6.37 -20.00
CA ARG A 186 -6.30 -7.37 -19.53
C ARG A 186 -6.54 -7.16 -18.04
N PRO A 187 -7.80 -7.26 -17.59
CA PRO A 187 -8.08 -7.29 -16.17
C PRO A 187 -7.25 -8.40 -15.51
N GLN A 188 -6.52 -8.03 -14.45
CA GLN A 188 -5.73 -8.97 -13.67
C GLN A 188 -6.50 -9.33 -12.42
N GLU A 189 -6.75 -10.63 -12.22
CA GLU A 189 -7.30 -11.12 -10.96
C GLU A 189 -6.17 -11.31 -9.94
N CYS A 190 -6.30 -10.62 -8.82
CA CYS A 190 -5.38 -10.67 -7.70
C CYS A 190 -6.10 -11.25 -6.47
N SER A 191 -5.39 -12.09 -5.72
CA SER A 191 -5.86 -12.64 -4.46
C SER A 191 -5.01 -12.11 -3.30
N PHE A 192 -5.63 -11.50 -2.31
CA PHE A 192 -4.98 -11.03 -1.10
C PHE A 192 -5.10 -12.08 0.01
N GLU A 193 -4.09 -12.14 0.87
CA GLU A 193 -4.09 -13.04 2.03
C GLU A 193 -4.60 -12.30 3.27
N PRO A 194 -5.35 -12.98 4.16
CA PRO A 194 -5.84 -12.35 5.38
C PRO A 194 -4.68 -11.91 6.26
N LEU A 195 -4.91 -10.87 7.08
CA LEU A 195 -3.89 -10.28 7.95
C LEU A 195 -3.17 -11.33 8.81
N CYS A 196 -3.91 -12.31 9.35
CA CYS A 196 -3.35 -13.37 10.18
C CYS A 196 -2.27 -14.19 9.45
N GLN A 197 -2.45 -14.47 8.16
CA GLN A 197 -1.49 -15.19 7.33
C GLN A 197 -0.34 -14.27 6.88
N ALA A 198 -0.66 -13.06 6.43
CA ALA A 198 0.32 -12.07 5.98
C ALA A 198 1.31 -11.65 7.09
N LEU A 199 0.92 -11.72 8.36
CA LEU A 199 1.83 -11.51 9.49
C LEU A 199 2.94 -12.57 9.58
N GLY A 200 2.64 -13.81 9.18
CA GLY A 200 3.55 -14.95 9.17
C GLY A 200 4.46 -14.97 7.94
N GLU A 201 3.89 -14.74 6.76
CA GLU A 201 4.62 -14.70 5.47
C GLU A 201 4.36 -13.39 4.72
N PRO A 202 5.01 -12.28 5.13
CA PRO A 202 4.71 -10.96 4.58
C PRO A 202 5.23 -10.81 3.16
N LYS A 203 4.33 -10.51 2.21
CA LYS A 203 4.65 -10.10 0.83
C LYS A 203 4.94 -8.60 0.79
N ILE A 204 6.13 -8.22 1.24
CA ILE A 204 6.55 -6.81 1.31
C ILE A 204 6.91 -6.30 -0.08
N GLN A 205 6.22 -5.26 -0.54
CA GLN A 205 6.59 -4.50 -1.73
C GLN A 205 7.75 -3.56 -1.39
N VAL A 206 8.85 -3.65 -2.13
CA VAL A 206 10.03 -2.78 -1.98
C VAL A 206 10.45 -2.26 -3.33
N ALA A 207 10.89 -0.99 -3.39
CA ALA A 207 11.37 -0.37 -4.63
C ALA A 207 12.69 -1.01 -5.09
N SER A 208 13.51 -1.45 -4.14
CA SER A 208 14.77 -2.15 -4.41
C SER A 208 14.91 -3.41 -3.55
N PRO A 209 15.53 -4.48 -4.07
CA PRO A 209 15.73 -5.72 -3.31
C PRO A 209 16.65 -5.52 -2.09
N GLU A 210 17.47 -4.46 -2.08
CA GLU A 210 18.36 -4.10 -0.97
C GLU A 210 17.60 -3.60 0.27
N GLU A 211 16.40 -3.07 0.09
CA GLU A 211 15.56 -2.59 1.20
C GLU A 211 14.79 -3.72 1.89
N LEU A 212 14.67 -4.88 1.25
CA LEU A 212 13.90 -6.01 1.76
C LEU A 212 14.31 -6.46 3.17
N PRO A 213 15.61 -6.60 3.52
CA PRO A 213 16.02 -6.97 4.88
C PRO A 213 15.64 -5.92 5.93
N ARG A 214 15.69 -4.63 5.56
CA ARG A 214 15.29 -3.53 6.42
C ARG A 214 13.79 -3.53 6.67
N SER A 215 12.98 -3.71 5.63
CA SER A 215 11.52 -3.77 5.75
C SER A 215 11.05 -4.99 6.54
N ARG A 216 11.72 -6.15 6.38
CA ARG A 216 11.48 -7.33 7.24
C ARG A 216 11.81 -7.06 8.71
N SER A 217 12.92 -6.38 8.98
CA SER A 217 13.27 -5.99 10.36
C SER A 217 12.24 -5.02 10.96
N LEU A 218 11.72 -4.09 10.16
CA LEU A 218 10.64 -3.18 10.58
C LEU A 218 9.33 -3.93 10.84
N HIS A 219 8.93 -4.88 9.98
CA HIS A 219 7.75 -5.74 10.20
C HIS A 219 7.81 -6.43 11.56
N ILE A 220 8.94 -7.05 11.87
CA ILE A 220 9.16 -7.70 13.17
C ILE A 220 9.13 -6.66 14.31
N ALA A 221 9.68 -5.46 14.10
CA ALA A 221 9.68 -4.39 15.08
C ALA A 221 8.26 -3.88 15.41
N PHE A 222 7.38 -3.73 14.41
CA PHE A 222 5.98 -3.37 14.62
C PHE A 222 5.24 -4.46 15.40
N ARG A 223 5.42 -5.73 15.05
CA ARG A 223 4.86 -6.87 15.81
C ARG A 223 5.33 -6.88 17.27
N ALA A 224 6.62 -6.65 17.49
CA ALA A 224 7.20 -6.55 18.83
C ALA A 224 6.64 -5.35 19.61
N LEU A 225 6.35 -4.23 18.92
CA LEU A 225 5.73 -3.06 19.53
C LEU A 225 4.29 -3.34 19.99
N HIS A 226 3.50 -4.05 19.19
CA HIS A 226 2.16 -4.50 19.62
C HIS A 226 2.24 -5.42 20.83
N ALA A 227 3.16 -6.39 20.83
CA ALA A 227 3.38 -7.28 21.97
C ALA A 227 3.82 -6.49 23.22
N PHE A 228 4.70 -5.50 23.08
CA PHE A 228 5.11 -4.63 24.17
C PHE A 228 3.94 -3.79 24.71
N ARG A 229 3.12 -3.21 23.83
CA ARG A 229 1.94 -2.42 24.21
C ARG A 229 0.95 -3.29 25.01
N ARG A 230 0.80 -4.57 24.64
CA ARG A 230 -0.01 -5.53 25.39
C ARG A 230 0.56 -5.85 26.77
N GLU A 231 1.86 -6.09 26.88
CA GLU A 231 2.49 -6.41 28.17
C GLU A 231 2.51 -5.22 29.14
N GLN A 232 2.74 -4.01 28.63
CA GLN A 232 3.05 -2.83 29.45
C GLN A 232 1.91 -1.80 29.49
N GLY A 233 0.88 -1.94 28.66
CA GLY A 233 -0.23 -0.98 28.54
C GLY A 233 0.18 0.39 27.98
N ARG A 234 1.40 0.52 27.45
CA ARG A 234 1.98 1.78 26.97
C ARG A 234 2.98 1.55 25.83
N LEU A 235 3.32 2.62 25.11
CA LEU A 235 4.43 2.60 24.15
C LEU A 235 5.80 2.73 24.86
N PRO A 236 6.89 2.29 24.22
CA PRO A 236 8.24 2.49 24.71
C PRO A 236 8.54 3.97 24.91
N ARG A 237 9.30 4.31 25.96
CA ARG A 237 9.65 5.71 26.22
C ARG A 237 10.66 6.21 25.18
N PRO A 238 10.52 7.46 24.68
CA PRO A 238 11.54 8.08 23.86
C PRO A 238 12.90 8.09 24.56
N ARG A 239 13.99 8.03 23.79
CA ARG A 239 15.34 8.20 24.34
C ARG A 239 15.43 9.53 25.08
N VAL A 240 15.54 9.47 26.40
CA VAL A 240 16.06 10.58 27.18
C VAL A 240 17.57 10.55 26.97
N LEU A 241 18.10 11.54 26.24
CA LEU A 241 19.52 11.88 26.35
C LEU A 241 19.76 12.28 27.80
N VAL A 242 20.15 11.34 28.64
CA VAL A 242 20.73 11.66 29.93
C VAL A 242 22.04 12.34 29.60
N SER A 243 22.04 13.67 29.52
CA SER A 243 23.28 14.43 29.73
C SER A 243 23.90 13.87 31.01
N PRO A 244 25.21 13.60 31.07
CA PRO A 244 25.85 13.13 32.28
C PRO A 244 25.77 14.26 33.33
N ARG A 245 24.66 14.34 34.04
CA ARG A 245 24.63 15.01 35.34
C ARG A 245 25.53 14.17 36.23
N PRO A 246 26.52 14.75 36.91
CA PRO A 246 27.34 14.01 37.86
C PRO A 246 26.39 13.31 38.82
N ALA A 247 26.53 11.98 38.93
CA ALA A 247 25.77 11.19 39.87
C ALA A 247 25.94 11.83 41.27
N PRO A 248 24.87 11.99 42.07
CA PRO A 248 25.05 12.31 43.48
C PRO A 248 25.96 11.24 44.08
N ALA A 249 26.95 11.65 44.88
CA ALA A 249 28.03 10.82 45.43
C ALA A 249 27.58 9.68 46.37
N ARG A 250 26.30 9.34 46.39
CA ARG A 250 25.73 8.20 47.11
C ARG A 250 24.67 7.52 46.24
N PRO A 251 24.80 6.22 45.95
CA PRO A 251 23.65 5.47 45.47
C PRO A 251 22.56 5.51 46.57
N PRO A 252 21.32 5.91 46.26
CA PRO A 252 20.23 5.72 47.20
C PRO A 252 20.10 4.22 47.45
N THR A 253 20.13 3.83 48.71
CA THR A 253 19.83 2.44 49.12
C THR A 253 18.47 2.05 48.58
N PRO A 254 18.33 0.89 47.92
CA PRO A 254 17.06 0.44 47.37
C PRO A 254 16.07 0.24 48.51
N LEU A 255 15.00 1.04 48.52
CA LEU A 255 13.82 0.78 49.34
C LEU A 255 13.12 -0.46 48.75
N PRO A 256 12.87 -1.53 49.53
CA PRO A 256 12.15 -2.69 49.04
C PRO A 256 10.69 -2.31 48.75
N GLY A 257 10.26 -2.45 47.49
CA GLY A 257 8.85 -2.35 47.11
C GLY A 257 8.46 -1.23 46.14
N LEU A 258 9.38 -0.39 45.65
CA LEU A 258 9.09 0.49 44.51
C LEU A 258 9.43 -0.22 43.19
N PRO A 259 8.57 -0.17 42.14
CA PRO A 259 8.97 -0.57 40.80
C PRO A 259 10.18 0.28 40.40
N SER A 260 11.25 -0.40 39.98
CA SER A 260 12.50 0.20 39.50
C SER A 260 12.19 1.37 38.54
N PRO A 261 12.94 2.48 38.56
CA PRO A 261 12.78 3.51 37.54
C PRO A 261 13.04 2.86 36.17
N LEU A 262 11.98 2.59 35.41
CA LEU A 262 12.04 1.92 34.11
C LEU A 262 12.80 2.84 33.14
N CYS A 263 14.07 2.51 32.92
CA CYS A 263 14.95 3.25 32.03
C CYS A 263 14.48 3.09 30.57
N PRO A 264 14.53 4.14 29.73
CA PRO A 264 14.19 4.04 28.29
C PRO A 264 14.98 2.95 27.55
N GLN A 265 16.19 2.67 28.02
CA GLN A 265 17.08 1.63 27.49
C GLN A 265 16.59 0.21 27.84
N ALA A 266 15.85 0.05 28.95
CA ALA A 266 15.21 -1.20 29.33
C ALA A 266 13.97 -1.48 28.45
N ASP A 267 13.17 -0.45 28.13
CA ASP A 267 12.03 -0.59 27.21
C ASP A 267 12.49 -1.00 25.80
N ALA A 268 13.52 -0.32 25.27
CA ALA A 268 14.10 -0.68 23.97
C ALA A 268 14.73 -2.09 23.97
N GLY A 269 15.34 -2.49 25.09
CA GLY A 269 15.82 -3.86 25.29
C GLY A 269 14.69 -4.89 25.28
N ARG A 270 13.56 -4.58 25.93
CA ARG A 270 12.39 -5.47 25.96
C ARG A 270 11.75 -5.63 24.59
N VAL A 271 11.62 -4.56 23.81
CA VAL A 271 11.14 -4.64 22.41
C VAL A 271 12.09 -5.50 21.56
N LEU A 272 13.40 -5.38 21.76
CA LEU A 272 14.38 -6.22 21.06
C LEU A 272 14.25 -7.71 21.44
N GLU A 273 14.03 -8.02 22.73
CA GLU A 273 13.78 -9.40 23.16
C GLU A 273 12.54 -9.99 22.50
N LEU A 274 11.44 -9.22 22.43
CA LEU A 274 10.21 -9.62 21.75
C LEU A 274 10.44 -9.75 20.22
N ALA A 275 11.22 -8.86 19.63
CA ALA A 275 11.58 -8.95 18.22
C ALA A 275 12.42 -10.20 17.91
N ARG A 276 13.37 -10.57 18.79
CA ARG A 276 14.17 -11.79 18.64
C ARG A 276 13.32 -13.05 18.76
N SER A 277 12.35 -13.09 19.68
CA SER A 277 11.46 -14.26 19.82
C SER A 277 10.53 -14.44 18.63
N LEU A 278 10.15 -13.36 17.94
CA LEU A 278 9.34 -13.38 16.73
C LEU A 278 10.18 -13.60 15.45
N GLY A 279 11.40 -13.07 15.41
CA GLY A 279 12.28 -13.07 14.24
C GLY A 279 12.96 -14.41 13.96
N THR A 280 13.01 -15.33 14.93
CA THR A 280 13.50 -16.71 14.72
C THR A 280 12.78 -17.44 13.58
N LEU A 281 11.56 -17.00 13.23
CA LEU A 281 10.76 -17.55 12.14
C LEU A 281 10.91 -16.78 10.80
N GLN A 282 11.49 -15.58 10.78
CA GLN A 282 11.39 -14.63 9.65
C GLN A 282 12.73 -14.10 9.09
N GLY A 283 13.87 -14.60 9.58
CA GLY A 283 15.20 -14.37 8.99
C GLY A 283 16.12 -13.44 9.81
N PRO A 284 17.22 -12.94 9.22
CA PRO A 284 18.20 -12.11 9.93
C PRO A 284 17.58 -10.77 10.35
N LEU A 285 17.70 -10.43 11.64
CA LEU A 285 17.16 -9.24 12.25
C LEU A 285 18.25 -8.18 12.46
N ASP A 286 18.02 -6.96 11.97
CA ASP A 286 18.85 -5.82 12.32
C ASP A 286 18.42 -5.23 13.67
N GLU A 287 19.21 -5.51 14.70
CA GLU A 287 18.93 -5.07 16.05
C GLU A 287 19.05 -3.56 16.25
N ASP A 288 19.89 -2.89 15.45
CA ASP A 288 20.06 -1.44 15.53
C ASP A 288 18.80 -0.74 15.02
N ILE A 289 18.19 -1.25 13.94
CA ILE A 289 16.89 -0.79 13.45
C ILE A 289 15.82 -0.97 14.52
N VAL A 290 15.72 -2.15 15.14
CA VAL A 290 14.69 -2.41 16.17
C VAL A 290 14.86 -1.48 17.38
N ARG A 291 16.10 -1.29 17.85
CA ARG A 291 16.38 -0.39 18.98
C ARG A 291 16.12 1.08 18.61
N ALA A 292 16.45 1.50 17.39
CA ALA A 292 16.14 2.83 16.90
C ALA A 292 14.62 3.05 16.80
N PHE A 293 13.90 2.10 16.21
CA PHE A 293 12.44 2.12 16.10
C PHE A 293 11.76 2.22 17.47
N ALA A 294 12.13 1.36 18.43
CA ALA A 294 11.59 1.43 19.78
C ALA A 294 11.79 2.82 20.42
N SER A 295 12.94 3.44 20.17
CA SER A 295 13.29 4.77 20.69
C SER A 295 12.47 5.92 20.10
N VAL A 296 11.92 5.76 18.90
CA VAL A 296 11.12 6.78 18.20
C VAL A 296 9.63 6.45 18.12
N SER A 297 9.24 5.22 18.48
CA SER A 297 7.88 4.67 18.29
C SER A 297 6.76 5.46 18.98
N ALA A 298 7.07 6.20 20.05
CA ALA A 298 6.12 7.07 20.74
C ALA A 298 5.96 8.46 20.10
N GLY A 299 6.76 8.78 19.07
CA GLY A 299 6.63 10.02 18.32
C GLY A 299 5.49 9.97 17.32
N ASP A 300 4.80 11.11 17.15
CA ASP A 300 3.84 11.34 16.08
C ASP A 300 4.37 12.49 15.21
N LEU A 301 4.75 12.18 13.96
CA LEU A 301 5.38 13.12 13.04
C LEU A 301 4.45 13.41 11.87
N CYS A 302 4.04 14.67 11.74
CA CYS A 302 3.12 15.10 10.67
C CYS A 302 3.57 14.69 9.26
N PRO A 303 4.86 14.79 8.87
CA PRO A 303 5.29 14.36 7.54
C PRO A 303 5.11 12.86 7.30
N VAL A 304 5.36 12.02 8.31
CA VAL A 304 5.23 10.56 8.19
C VAL A 304 3.75 10.19 8.13
N ALA A 305 2.92 10.79 9.00
CA ALA A 305 1.47 10.60 8.98
C ALA A 305 0.86 11.06 7.64
N ALA A 306 1.36 12.15 7.04
CA ALA A 306 0.90 12.62 5.73
C ALA A 306 1.26 11.65 4.61
N VAL A 307 2.48 11.11 4.58
CA VAL A 307 2.89 10.12 3.56
C VAL A 307 2.09 8.83 3.70
N VAL A 308 2.05 8.25 4.90
CA VAL A 308 1.32 6.99 5.15
C VAL A 308 -0.19 7.19 4.90
N GLY A 309 -0.75 8.31 5.33
CA GLY A 309 -2.15 8.65 5.10
C GLY A 309 -2.50 8.86 3.62
N ALA A 310 -1.61 9.49 2.84
CA ALA A 310 -1.81 9.65 1.41
C ALA A 310 -1.78 8.31 0.67
N LEU A 311 -0.82 7.43 1.02
CA LEU A 311 -0.77 6.08 0.45
C LEU A 311 -2.03 5.28 0.82
N ALA A 312 -2.41 5.27 2.10
CA ALA A 312 -3.63 4.59 2.55
C ALA A 312 -4.88 5.12 1.85
N ALA A 313 -5.01 6.43 1.67
CA ALA A 313 -6.14 7.03 0.96
C ALA A 313 -6.16 6.63 -0.53
N GLN A 314 -5.01 6.51 -1.17
CA GLN A 314 -4.94 6.02 -2.55
C GLN A 314 -5.32 4.54 -2.65
N GLU A 315 -4.93 3.71 -1.68
CA GLU A 315 -5.36 2.30 -1.62
C GLU A 315 -6.87 2.15 -1.37
N VAL A 316 -7.52 3.08 -0.67
CA VAL A 316 -9.00 3.09 -0.51
C VAL A 316 -9.73 3.37 -1.82
N LEU A 317 -9.10 4.11 -2.75
CA LEU A 317 -9.69 4.47 -4.03
C LEU A 317 -9.52 3.40 -5.11
N LYS A 318 -8.55 2.50 -4.93
CA LYS A 318 -8.32 1.35 -5.81
C LYS A 318 -9.43 0.33 -5.59
#